data_AF-A0A662ECL6-F1
#
_entry.id   AF-A0A662ECL6-F1
#
_cell.length_a   1.000
_cell.length_b   1.000
_cell.length_c   1.000
_cell.angle_alpha   90.00
_cell.angle_beta   90.00
_cell.angle_gamma   90.00
#
_symmetry.space_group_name_H-M   'P 1'
#
loop_
_entity.id
_entity.type
_entity.pdbx_description
1 polymer ?
#
loop_
_entity_poly.entity_id
_entity_poly.type
_entity_poly.pdbx_seq_one_letter_code
_entity_poly.pdbx_strand_id
1 'polypeptide(L)'
;MRGTERLDLPALENWLWEAACAIRGPVDAPKFKDYILPLVFLKRLSDVFEDELQSLAQELGGRHNAERLVEQDHKLVRFYIPPQARWSAIRTKTTGL
;
A
#
# COMPACT_ATOMS: atom_id res chain seq x y z
N MET A 1 10.02 18.18 18.14
CA MET A 1 10.32 16.80 17.71
C MET A 1 9.12 15.95 18.11
N ARG A 2 8.25 15.58 17.15
CA ARG A 2 7.13 14.66 17.45
C ARG A 2 7.71 13.26 17.53
N GLY A 3 7.72 12.68 18.74
CA GLY A 3 8.16 11.32 18.97
C GLY A 3 7.30 10.37 18.15
N THR A 4 7.95 9.47 17.42
CA THR A 4 7.30 8.32 16.80
C THR A 4 6.83 7.44 17.96
N GLU A 5 5.58 7.63 18.39
CA GLU A 5 4.94 6.77 19.38
C GLU A 5 4.89 5.37 18.79
N ARG A 6 5.73 4.46 19.31
CA ARG A 6 5.69 3.06 18.93
C ARG A 6 4.39 2.51 19.51
N LEU A 7 3.37 2.39 18.65
CA LEU A 7 2.15 1.70 19.01
C LEU A 7 2.49 0.26 19.38
N ASP A 8 2.13 -0.15 20.59
CA ASP A 8 2.21 -1.56 20.98
C ASP A 8 1.30 -2.39 20.07
N LEU A 9 1.70 -3.62 19.74
CA LEU A 9 0.95 -4.48 18.83
C LEU A 9 -0.55 -4.60 19.20
N PRO A 10 -0.94 -4.78 20.49
CA PRO A 10 -2.34 -4.83 20.88
C PRO A 10 -3.09 -3.51 20.64
N ALA A 11 -2.41 -2.37 20.82
CA ALA A 11 -3.01 -1.06 20.56
C ALA A 11 -3.29 -0.87 19.07
N LEU A 12 -2.35 -1.28 18.21
CA LEU A 12 -2.54 -1.25 16.76
C LEU A 12 -3.66 -2.17 16.29
N GLU A 13 -3.72 -3.41 16.82
CA GLU A 13 -4.79 -4.36 16.53
C GLU A 13 -6.16 -3.79 16.91
N ASN A 14 -6.28 -3.20 18.10
CA ASN A 14 -7.53 -2.59 18.55
C ASN A 14 -7.92 -1.40 17.66
N TRP A 15 -6.98 -0.53 17.29
CA TRP A 15 -7.24 0.59 16.39
C TRP A 15 -7.69 0.14 15.00
N LEU A 16 -7.05 -0.88 14.44
CA LEU A 16 -7.44 -1.46 13.14
C LEU A 16 -8.81 -2.12 13.21
N TRP A 17 -9.13 -2.79 14.34
CA TRP A 17 -10.44 -3.37 14.59
C TRP A 17 -11.53 -2.30 14.64
N GLU A 18 -11.34 -1.23 15.41
CA GLU A 18 -12.29 -0.11 15.49
C GLU A 18 -12.49 0.57 14.12
N ALA A 19 -11.42 0.80 13.37
CA ALA A 19 -11.51 1.35 12.02
C ALA A 19 -12.28 0.43 11.06
N ALA A 20 -12.03 -0.89 11.13
CA ALA A 20 -12.77 -1.88 10.35
C ALA A 20 -14.26 -1.89 10.72
N CYS A 21 -14.59 -1.84 12.02
CA CYS A 21 -15.96 -1.74 12.51
C CYS A 21 -16.67 -0.48 11.97
N ALA A 22 -15.97 0.66 11.94
CA ALA A 22 -16.51 1.91 11.42
C ALA A 22 -16.79 1.87 9.90
N ILE A 23 -15.91 1.22 9.12
CA ILE A 23 -16.02 1.15 7.65
C ILE A 23 -16.99 0.06 7.19
N ARG A 24 -17.17 -1.01 7.97
CA ARG A 24 -18.02 -2.15 7.60
C ARG A 24 -19.48 -1.77 7.36
N GLY A 25 -20.00 -0.76 8.07
CA GLY A 25 -21.39 -0.35 7.94
C GLY A 25 -22.36 -1.53 8.10
N PRO A 26 -23.40 -1.67 7.25
CA PRO A 26 -24.39 -2.76 7.33
C PRO A 26 -23.91 -4.11 6.76
N VAL A 27 -22.64 -4.22 6.30
CA VAL A 27 -22.13 -5.45 5.69
C VAL A 27 -21.81 -6.49 6.77
N ASP A 28 -22.33 -7.71 6.61
CA ASP A 28 -22.01 -8.79 7.54
C ASP A 28 -20.50 -9.07 7.61
N ALA A 29 -19.99 -9.38 8.80
CA ALA A 29 -18.57 -9.67 9.04
C ALA A 29 -17.94 -10.68 8.05
N PRO A 30 -18.63 -11.79 7.68
CA PRO A 30 -18.10 -12.75 6.71
C PRO A 30 -17.93 -12.20 5.30
N LYS A 31 -18.71 -11.19 4.90
CA LYS A 31 -18.58 -10.53 3.59
C LYS A 31 -17.54 -9.41 3.63
N PHE A 32 -17.39 -8.74 4.77
CA PHE A 32 -16.42 -7.66 4.93
C PHE A 32 -14.97 -8.12 4.75
N LYS A 33 -14.64 -9.35 5.17
CA LYS A 33 -13.31 -9.95 4.98
C LYS A 33 -12.88 -9.96 3.50
N ASP A 34 -13.84 -10.16 2.58
CA ASP A 34 -13.59 -10.25 1.15
C ASP A 34 -13.26 -8.88 0.53
N TYR A 35 -13.54 -7.78 1.24
CA TYR A 35 -13.16 -6.42 0.84
C TYR A 35 -11.87 -5.95 1.51
N ILE A 36 -11.74 -6.18 2.82
CA ILE A 36 -10.60 -5.65 3.58
C ILE A 36 -9.29 -6.42 3.28
N LEU A 37 -9.35 -7.74 3.09
CA LEU A 37 -8.15 -8.55 2.85
C LEU A 37 -7.48 -8.20 1.51
N PRO A 38 -8.20 -8.12 0.37
CA PRO A 38 -7.59 -7.67 -0.89
C PRO A 38 -7.03 -6.25 -0.81
N LEU A 39 -7.69 -5.36 -0.08
CA LEU A 39 -7.25 -3.96 0.07
C LEU A 39 -5.93 -3.87 0.85
N VAL A 40 -5.83 -4.57 1.99
CA VAL A 40 -4.60 -4.65 2.80
C VAL A 40 -3.48 -5.34 2.02
N PHE A 41 -3.82 -6.40 1.28
CA PHE A 41 -2.87 -7.09 0.41
C PHE A 41 -2.30 -6.16 -0.67
N LEU A 42 -3.16 -5.41 -1.35
CA LEU A 42 -2.77 -4.44 -2.38
C LEU A 42 -1.91 -3.30 -1.80
N LYS A 43 -2.26 -2.80 -0.61
CA LYS A 43 -1.42 -1.84 0.12
C LYS A 43 -0.04 -2.42 0.37
N ARG A 44 0.03 -3.66 0.89
CA ARG A 44 1.32 -4.30 1.20
C ARG A 44 2.17 -4.52 -0.05
N LEU A 45 1.57 -4.96 -1.16
CA LEU A 45 2.28 -5.08 -2.44
C LEU A 45 2.81 -3.73 -2.93
N SER A 46 1.98 -2.69 -2.86
CA SER A 46 2.37 -1.33 -3.23
C SER A 46 3.54 -0.81 -2.39
N ASP A 47 3.55 -1.11 -1.09
CA ASP A 47 4.64 -0.71 -0.19
C ASP A 47 5.95 -1.42 -0.52
N VAL A 48 5.90 -2.74 -0.76
CA VAL A 48 7.11 -3.50 -1.15
C VAL A 48 7.69 -2.96 -2.45
N PHE A 49 6.84 -2.71 -3.46
CA PHE A 49 7.28 -2.13 -4.72
C PHE A 49 7.90 -0.74 -4.53
N GLU A 50 7.31 0.10 -3.69
CA GLU A 50 7.82 1.44 -3.41
C GLU A 50 9.18 1.41 -2.69
N ASP A 51 9.36 0.49 -1.74
CA ASP A 51 10.64 0.27 -1.04
C ASP A 51 11.74 -0.20 -2.02
N GLU A 52 11.42 -1.14 -2.92
CA GLU A 52 12.33 -1.63 -3.96
C GLU A 52 12.70 -0.51 -4.95
N LEU A 53 11.70 0.26 -5.40
CA LEU A 53 11.90 1.40 -6.29
C LEU A 53 12.76 2.49 -5.63
N GLN A 54 12.55 2.76 -4.34
CA GLN A 54 13.36 3.72 -3.58
C GLN A 54 14.81 3.23 -3.46
N SER A 55 15.02 1.92 -3.25
CA SER A 55 16.35 1.32 -3.18
C SER A 55 17.10 1.47 -4.52
N LEU A 56 16.43 1.13 -5.63
CA LEU A 56 16.96 1.37 -6.99
C LEU A 56 17.22 2.85 -7.27
N ALA A 57 16.38 3.74 -6.75
CA ALA A 57 16.57 5.19 -6.92
C ALA A 57 17.83 5.70 -6.20
N GLN A 58 18.21 5.10 -5.07
CA GLN A 58 19.47 5.42 -4.39
C GLN A 58 20.68 4.97 -5.22
N GLU A 59 20.60 3.80 -5.85
CA GLU A 59 21.68 3.25 -6.68
C GLU A 59 21.85 3.99 -8.02
N LEU A 60 20.73 4.39 -8.64
CA LEU A 60 20.69 5.03 -9.97
C LEU A 60 20.71 6.56 -9.94
N GLY A 61 20.87 7.14 -8.75
CA GLY A 61 20.96 8.59 -8.56
C GLY A 61 19.65 9.35 -8.82
N GLY A 62 18.49 8.69 -8.68
CA GLY A 62 17.19 9.36 -8.77
C GLY A 62 16.02 8.45 -9.08
N ARG A 63 14.84 8.86 -8.60
CA ARG A 63 13.56 8.14 -8.79
C ARG A 63 13.19 7.98 -10.27
N HIS A 64 13.38 9.03 -11.07
CA HIS A 64 13.03 9.00 -12.49
C HIS A 64 13.82 7.91 -13.26
N ASN A 65 15.10 7.75 -12.93
CA ASN A 65 15.93 6.71 -13.55
C ASN A 65 15.48 5.31 -13.14
N ALA A 66 15.17 5.12 -11.85
CA ALA A 66 14.65 3.86 -11.33
C ALA A 66 13.30 3.50 -11.95
N GLU A 67 12.35 4.45 -12.03
CA GLU A 67 11.04 4.22 -12.64
C GLU A 67 11.18 3.85 -14.13
N ARG A 68 11.99 4.59 -14.88
CA ARG A 68 12.23 4.30 -16.30
C ARG A 68 12.87 2.92 -16.50
N LEU A 69 13.80 2.53 -15.65
CA LEU A 69 14.48 1.24 -15.75
C LEU A 69 13.55 0.09 -15.38
N VAL A 70 12.77 0.24 -14.31
CA VAL A 70 11.76 -0.74 -13.88
C VAL A 70 10.64 -0.90 -14.90
N GLU A 71 10.28 0.17 -15.63
CA GLU A 71 9.33 0.11 -16.76
C GLU A 71 9.89 -0.68 -17.96
N GLN A 72 11.21 -0.67 -18.14
CA GLN A 72 11.89 -1.39 -19.23
C GLN A 72 12.16 -2.85 -18.86
N ASP A 73 12.52 -3.11 -17.60
CA ASP A 73 12.76 -4.45 -17.07
C ASP A 73 12.05 -4.65 -15.74
N HIS A 74 10.88 -5.28 -15.81
CA HIS A 74 10.05 -5.57 -14.66
C HIS A 74 10.69 -6.57 -13.69
N LYS A 75 11.77 -7.27 -14.07
CA LYS A 75 12.46 -8.26 -13.22
C LYS A 75 13.33 -7.62 -12.14
N LEU A 76 13.56 -6.31 -12.22
CA LEU A 76 14.32 -5.55 -11.23
C LEU A 76 13.57 -5.36 -9.91
N VAL A 77 12.27 -5.63 -9.91
CA VAL A 77 11.40 -5.62 -8.74
C VAL A 77 10.72 -6.98 -8.62
N ARG A 78 10.29 -7.36 -7.40
CA ARG A 78 9.58 -8.63 -7.20
C ARG A 78 8.22 -8.66 -7.86
N PHE A 79 7.53 -7.52 -7.80
CA PHE A 79 6.21 -7.34 -8.41
C PHE A 79 6.15 -5.96 -9.05
N TYR A 80 6.09 -5.91 -10.38
CA TYR A 80 5.85 -4.63 -11.06
C TYR A 80 4.40 -4.19 -10.85
N ILE A 81 4.22 -2.95 -10.39
CA ILE A 81 2.90 -2.34 -10.21
C ILE A 81 2.79 -1.09 -11.10
N PRO A 82 1.87 -1.10 -12.09
CA PRO A 82 1.72 0.05 -12.97
C PRO A 82 1.23 1.28 -12.20
N PRO A 83 1.60 2.50 -12.60
CA PRO A 83 1.35 3.73 -11.85
C PRO A 83 -0.11 3.89 -11.37
N GLN A 84 -1.09 3.57 -12.21
CA GLN A 84 -2.51 3.67 -11.90
C GLN A 84 -3.00 2.67 -10.84
N ALA A 85 -2.30 1.56 -10.64
CA ALA A 85 -2.64 0.50 -9.69
C ALA A 85 -1.85 0.62 -8.37
N ARG A 86 -0.93 1.59 -8.26
CA ARG A 86 -0.19 1.85 -7.02
C ARG A 86 -1.15 2.42 -5.98
N TRP A 87 -0.95 2.06 -4.71
CA TRP A 87 -1.78 2.53 -3.60
C TRP A 87 -1.96 4.06 -3.56
N SER A 88 -0.91 4.82 -3.90
CA SER A 88 -0.94 6.29 -3.97
C SER A 88 -1.93 6.82 -5.00
N ALA A 89 -2.14 6.12 -6.11
CA ALA A 89 -3.11 6.48 -7.15
C ALA A 89 -4.52 5.99 -6.80
N ILE A 90 -4.64 4.81 -6.19
CA ILE A 90 -5.96 4.25 -5.84
C ILE A 90 -6.61 5.05 -4.71
N ARG A 91 -5.85 5.40 -3.67
CA ARG A 91 -6.38 6.12 -2.49
C ARG A 91 -6.92 7.52 -2.78
N THR A 92 -6.55 8.12 -3.91
CA THR A 92 -7.01 9.46 -4.30
C THR A 92 -8.29 9.43 -5.13
N LYS A 93 -8.70 8.25 -5.63
CA LYS A 93 -9.95 8.10 -6.38
C LYS A 93 -11.10 7.77 -5.44
N THR A 94 -12.03 8.70 -5.30
CA THR A 94 -13.23 8.57 -4.44
C THR A 94 -14.54 8.41 -5.23
N THR A 95 -14.54 8.63 -6.55
CA THR A 95 -15.72 8.50 -7.44
C THR A 95 -15.31 8.09 -8.86
N GLY A 96 -16.25 7.47 -9.61
CA GLY A 96 -16.12 7.23 -11.06
C GLY A 96 -15.29 6.01 -11.46
N LEU A 97 -15.81 4.81 -11.22
CA LEU A 97 -15.40 3.59 -11.94
C LEU A 97 -16.03 3.58 -13.33
#